data_AF-A0A1I7FJM5-F1
#
_entry.id   AF-A0A1I7FJM5-F1
#
_cell.length_a   1.000
_cell.length_b   1.000
_cell.length_c   1.000
_cell.angle_alpha   90.00
_cell.angle_beta   90.00
_cell.angle_gamma   90.00
#
_symmetry.space_group_name_H-M   'P 1'
#
loop_
_entity.id
_entity.type
_entity.pdbx_description
1 polymer ?
#
loop_
_entity_poly.entity_id
_entity_poly.type
_entity_poly.pdbx_seq_one_letter_code
_entity_poly.pdbx_strand_id
1 'polypeptide(L)' 'MNELVKPAFQTKFYHSREVVRIVDRYEQFLFIKHGAYPIDMYVSDENLVMIFLKQDTKELYEMYRQYKLK' A
#
# COMPACT_ATOMS: atom_id res chain seq x y z
N MET A 1 25.47 15.21 -2.77
CA MET A 1 25.48 13.99 -1.93
C MET A 1 24.68 12.94 -2.67
N ASN A 2 25.29 11.82 -3.05
CA ASN A 2 24.53 10.71 -3.63
C ASN A 2 24.07 9.82 -2.48
N GLU A 3 22.80 9.94 -2.13
CA GLU A 3 22.16 9.10 -1.12
C GLU A 3 21.86 7.72 -1.74
N LEU A 4 22.27 6.66 -1.05
CA LEU A 4 21.93 5.30 -1.44
C LEU A 4 20.44 5.07 -1.13
N VAL A 5 19.60 5.12 -2.16
CA VAL A 5 18.17 4.80 -2.03
C VAL A 5 18.00 3.28 -2.07
N LYS A 6 17.61 2.68 -0.94
CA LYS A 6 17.20 1.27 -0.92
C LYS A 6 15.89 1.15 -1.71
N PRO A 7 15.81 0.31 -2.75
CA PRO A 7 14.56 0.15 -3.48
C PRO A 7 13.49 -0.42 -2.53
N ALA A 8 12.34 0.26 -2.44
CA ALA A 8 11.19 -0.21 -1.67
C ALA A 8 10.61 -1.52 -2.22
N PHE A 9 10.85 -1.78 -3.50
CA PHE A 9 10.36 -2.94 -4.23
C PHE A 9 11.40 -4.07 -4.25
N GLN A 10 11.21 -5.06 -3.37
CA GLN A 10 11.66 -6.42 -3.62
C GLN A 10 10.41 -7.22 -4.01
N THR A 11 10.34 -7.69 -5.25
CA THR A 11 9.25 -8.57 -5.71
C THR A 11 9.31 -9.87 -4.90
N LYS A 12 8.60 -9.90 -3.78
CA LYS A 12 8.39 -11.11 -3.00
C LYS A 12 7.18 -11.81 -3.58
N PHE A 13 7.25 -13.13 -3.74
CA PHE A 13 6.04 -13.92 -3.97
C PHE A 13 5.11 -13.74 -2.77
N TYR A 14 3.83 -13.46 -3.04
CA TYR A 14 2.80 -13.31 -2.02
C TYR A 14 1.58 -14.14 -2.38
N HIS A 15 0.87 -14.65 -1.37
CA HIS A 15 -0.43 -15.24 -1.61
C HIS A 15 -1.51 -14.17 -1.62
N SER A 16 -2.50 -14.31 -2.51
CA SER A 16 -3.66 -13.41 -2.56
C SER A 16 -4.40 -13.29 -1.23
N ARG A 17 -4.31 -14.30 -0.35
CA ARG A 17 -4.88 -14.28 1.01
C ARG A 17 -4.16 -13.34 1.98
N GLU A 18 -2.90 -12.99 1.72
CA GLU A 18 -2.03 -12.20 2.59
C GLU A 18 -2.05 -10.71 2.25
N VAL A 19 -2.61 -10.35 1.08
CA VAL A 19 -2.53 -9.01 0.52
C VAL A 19 -3.89 -8.38 0.27
N VAL A 20 -3.91 -7.06 0.18
CA VAL A 20 -5.03 -6.26 -0.31
C VAL A 20 -4.59 -5.40 -1.48
N ARG A 21 -5.55 -5.13 -2.37
CA ARG A 21 -5.39 -4.24 -3.53
C ARG A 21 -6.08 -2.94 -3.21
N ILE A 22 -5.36 -1.83 -3.27
CA ILE A 22 -5.93 -0.50 -3.08
C ILE A 22 -5.81 0.24 -4.40
N VAL A 23 -6.95 0.71 -4.92
CA VAL A 23 -7.05 1.44 -6.20
C VAL A 23 -7.32 2.92 -5.97
N ASP A 24 -8.04 3.25 -4.90
CA ASP A 24 -8.32 4.63 -4.54
C ASP A 24 -7.03 5.38 -4.17
N ARG A 25 -6.73 6.44 -4.90
CA ARG A 25 -5.48 7.20 -4.75
C ARG A 25 -5.38 7.89 -3.39
N TYR A 26 -6.51 8.27 -2.79
CA TYR A 26 -6.53 8.93 -1.50
C TYR A 26 -6.26 7.94 -0.37
N GLU A 27 -6.86 6.75 -0.42
CA GLU A 27 -6.57 5.63 0.47
C GLU A 27 -5.09 5.20 0.38
N GLN A 28 -4.56 5.05 -0.84
CA GLN A 28 -3.14 4.77 -1.06
C GLN A 28 -2.23 5.81 -0.37
N PHE A 29 -2.51 7.10 -0.60
CA PHE A 29 -1.75 8.19 0.01
C PHE A 29 -1.82 8.14 1.54
N LEU A 30 -3.01 7.98 2.13
CA LEU A 30 -3.18 7.93 3.58
C LEU A 30 -2.46 6.74 4.20
N PHE A 31 -2.48 5.56 3.56
CA PHE A 31 -1.83 4.37 4.11
C PHE A 31 -0.31 4.54 4.12
N ILE A 32 0.25 5.06 3.02
CA ILE A 32 1.69 5.37 2.92
C ILE A 32 2.09 6.44 3.94
N LYS A 33 1.28 7.50 4.08
CA LYS A 33 1.51 8.57 5.08
C LYS A 33 1.60 8.02 6.51
N HIS A 34 0.88 6.93 6.80
CA HIS A 34 0.84 6.29 8.12
C HIS A 34 1.72 5.03 8.20
N GLY A 35 2.67 4.84 7.28
CA GLY A 35 3.73 3.86 7.40
C GLY A 35 3.43 2.47 6.81
N ALA A 36 2.27 2.27 6.18
CA ALA A 36 2.02 1.07 5.40
C ALA A 36 2.51 1.29 3.95
N TYR A 37 3.51 0.53 3.53
CA TYR A 37 4.11 0.66 2.20
C TYR A 37 3.62 -0.45 1.27
N PRO A 38 3.41 -0.14 -0.03
CA PRO A 38 3.06 -1.17 -0.99
C PRO A 38 4.24 -2.12 -1.21
N ILE A 39 3.93 -3.41 -1.32
CA ILE A 39 4.91 -4.46 -1.64
C ILE A 39 4.98 -4.76 -3.14
N ASP A 40 3.94 -4.37 -3.88
CA ASP A 40 3.86 -4.52 -5.33
C ASP A 40 2.94 -3.45 -5.93
N MET A 41 3.06 -3.17 -7.23
CA MET A 41 2.18 -2.27 -7.96
C MET A 41 2.08 -2.65 -9.43
N TYR A 42 0.90 -2.46 -10.01
CA TYR A 42 0.69 -2.64 -11.44
C TYR A 42 -0.37 -1.67 -11.94
N VAL A 43 -0.40 -1.46 -13.25
CA VAL A 43 -1.44 -0.67 -13.90
C VAL A 43 -2.53 -1.62 -14.39
N SER A 44 -3.77 -1.34 -14.02
CA SER A 44 -4.96 -2.01 -14.54
C SER A 44 -5.80 -0.97 -15.27
N ASP A 45 -5.92 -1.13 -16.59
CA ASP A 45 -6.53 -0.14 -17.48
C ASP A 45 -5.84 1.23 -17.34
N GLU A 46 -6.46 2.19 -16.66
CA GLU A 46 -5.94 3.54 -16.40
C GLU A 46 -5.69 3.81 -14.90
N ASN A 47 -5.81 2.78 -14.06
CA ASN A 47 -5.68 2.90 -12.61
C ASN A 47 -4.36 2.30 -12.11
N LEU A 48 -3.69 3.03 -11.22
CA LEU A 48 -2.59 2.50 -10.44
C LEU A 48 -3.14 1.64 -9.31
N VAL A 49 -2.82 0.35 -9.31
CA VAL A 49 -3.16 -0.59 -8.25
C VAL A 49 -1.93 -0.82 -7.39
N MET A 50 -2.05 -0.59 -6.10
CA MET A 50 -1.01 -0.87 -5.12
C MET A 50 -1.40 -2.07 -4.25
N ILE A 51 -0.46 -2.99 -4.08
CA ILE A 51 -0.60 -4.19 -3.25
C ILE A 51 0.03 -3.92 -1.88
N PHE A 52 -0.72 -4.17 -0.81
CA PHE A 52 -0.22 -4.04 0.57
C PHE A 52 -0.42 -5.35 1.33
N LEU A 53 0.41 -5.61 2.35
CA LEU A 53 0.20 -6.72 3.28
C LEU A 53 -0.99 -6.42 4.19
N LYS A 54 -1.91 -7.39 4.33
CA LYS A 54 -3.09 -7.27 5.20
C LYS A 54 -2.71 -6.94 6.64
N GLN A 55 -1.63 -7.53 7.14
CA GLN A 55 -1.14 -7.30 8.49
C GLN A 55 -0.76 -5.83 8.73
N ASP A 56 -0.21 -5.17 7.71
CA ASP A 56 0.29 -3.80 7.83
C ASP A 56 -0.83 -2.77 7.62
N THR A 57 -1.95 -3.18 7.01
CA THR A 57 -3.07 -2.29 6.68
C THR A 57 -4.29 -2.47 7.58
N LYS A 58 -4.38 -3.53 8.39
CA LYS A 58 -5.60 -3.88 9.13
C LYS A 58 -6.10 -2.73 10.02
N GLU A 59 -5.21 -2.12 10.79
CA GLU A 59 -5.58 -1.03 11.70
C GLU A 59 -5.90 0.26 10.94
N LEU A 60 -5.11 0.59 9.91
CA LEU A 60 -5.33 1.76 9.06
C LEU A 60 -6.68 1.69 8.34
N TYR A 61 -7.06 0.49 7.87
CA TYR A 61 -8.35 0.27 7.22
C TYR A 61 -9.53 0.52 8.17
N GLU A 62 -9.45 0.08 9.42
CA GLU A 62 -10.49 0.36 10.41
C GLU A 62 -10.58 1.86 10.74
N MET A 63 -9.44 2.55 10.85
CA MET A 63 -9.44 4.01 11.04
C MET A 63 -9.96 4.76 9.82
N TYR A 64 -9.64 4.29 8.61
CA TYR A 64 -10.11 4.85 7.35
C TYR A 64 -11.63 4.75 7.23
N ARG A 65 -12.20 3.57 7.51
CA ARG A 65 -13.65 3.34 7.54
C ARG A 65 -14.39 4.22 8.56
N GLN A 66 -13.71 4.62 9.63
CA GLN A 66 -14.26 5.49 10.67
C GLN A 66 -14.01 6.98 10.40
N TYR A 67 -13.43 7.35 9.25
CA TYR A 67 -13.02 8.72 8.91
C TYR A 67 -12.05 9.35 9.93
N LYS A 68 -11.26 8.50 10.61
CA LYS A 68 -10.27 8.90 11.62
C LYS A 68 -8.86 9.02 11.05
N LEU A 69 -8.60 8.43 9.88
CA LEU A 69 -7.33 8.52 9.16
C LEU A 69 -7.30 9.83 8.34
N LYS A 70 -6.33 10.74 8.59
CA LYS A 70 -6.25 12.08 7.97
C LYS A 70 -4.82 12.48 7.62
#